data_AF-A0AAN0SZF2-F1
#
_entry.id   AF-A0AAN0SZF2-F1
#
_cell.length_a   1.000
_cell.length_b   1.000
_cell.length_c   1.000
_cell.angle_alpha   90.00
_cell.angle_beta   90.00
_cell.angle_gamma   90.00
#
_symmetry.space_group_name_H-M   'P 1'
#
loop_
_entity.id
_entity.type
_entity.pdbx_description
1 polymer ?
#
loop_
_entity_poly.entity_id
_entity_poly.type
_entity_poly.pdbx_seq_one_letter_code
_entity_poly.pdbx_strand_id
1 'polypeptide(L)'
;MKVNVYTKQDEQFDRFMYMIEDMNEDLRFQFDKKTFGDDSLEGSSHYSVFLLNTHFANNVWLVEQVQMLKDKGAHDQSFLFILIDRDRVKDADLILIEKDLEKSLQKFIHKPNIISMSLAGYEAYMNKDDRFIFWNEQVKEHCSIKQLNNNNEYMLIFNKFLGIDTLKQHFVLWSENKELLLENLSTPKVIGNNIPGIIIKEIEQKLGCSMAVFNKQSEFEVMSNNLGVISFVGVDTLNEAYDILSCQSNVNVIVLNQDIASLNQDIDQRLMPFFESIYEKRKCPKGVLEKDEELLILDVRGYPIPKNKVDNWNEEILRLSGLLKILNKVEEVTK
;
A
#
# COMPACT_ATOMS: atom_id res chain seq x y z
N MET A 1 -12.37 0.84 12.78
CA MET A 1 -12.21 0.64 11.31
C MET A 1 -13.07 -0.53 10.90
N LYS A 2 -13.72 -0.51 9.74
CA LYS A 2 -14.67 -1.56 9.35
C LYS A 2 -13.99 -2.63 8.50
N VAL A 3 -14.29 -3.89 8.78
CA VAL A 3 -13.86 -5.06 8.01
C VAL A 3 -15.11 -5.85 7.60
N ASN A 4 -15.33 -6.01 6.30
CA ASN A 4 -16.36 -6.90 5.79
C ASN A 4 -15.74 -8.30 5.62
N VAL A 5 -16.39 -9.30 6.19
CA VAL A 5 -15.96 -10.71 6.14
C VAL A 5 -16.90 -11.47 5.21
N TYR A 6 -16.42 -11.77 4.01
CA TYR A 6 -17.16 -12.51 2.99
C TYR A 6 -17.04 -14.01 3.25
N THR A 7 -18.16 -14.65 3.57
CA THR A 7 -18.24 -16.10 3.72
C THR A 7 -19.64 -16.63 3.38
N LYS A 8 -19.71 -17.90 2.98
CA LYS A 8 -20.98 -18.57 2.67
C LYS A 8 -21.67 -19.16 3.90
N GLN A 9 -20.92 -19.49 4.97
CA GLN A 9 -21.43 -20.23 6.12
C GLN A 9 -21.34 -19.39 7.40
N ASP A 10 -22.41 -19.33 8.18
CA ASP A 10 -22.42 -18.67 9.51
C ASP A 10 -21.36 -19.28 10.43
N GLU A 11 -21.28 -20.61 10.48
CA GLU A 11 -20.30 -21.33 11.32
C GLU A 11 -18.84 -20.91 11.04
N GLN A 12 -18.50 -20.58 9.78
CA GLN A 12 -17.16 -20.12 9.43
C GLN A 12 -16.89 -18.70 9.91
N PHE A 13 -17.91 -17.83 9.85
CA PHE A 13 -17.82 -16.48 10.41
C PHE A 13 -17.67 -16.55 11.92
N ASP A 14 -18.48 -17.36 12.61
CA ASP A 14 -18.47 -17.48 14.07
C ASP A 14 -17.11 -17.99 14.57
N ARG A 15 -16.56 -19.04 13.93
CA ARG A 15 -15.21 -19.54 14.25
C ARG A 15 -14.12 -18.50 14.01
N PHE A 16 -14.22 -17.74 12.92
CA PHE A 16 -13.29 -16.65 12.65
C PHE A 16 -13.39 -15.57 13.72
N MET A 17 -14.61 -15.17 14.10
CA MET A 17 -14.83 -14.17 15.14
C MET A 17 -14.31 -14.62 16.50
N TYR A 18 -14.47 -15.89 16.86
CA TYR A 18 -13.90 -16.45 18.09
C TYR A 18 -12.37 -16.29 18.15
N MET A 19 -11.69 -16.48 17.02
CA MET A 19 -10.25 -16.25 16.90
C MET A 19 -9.89 -14.77 16.90
N ILE A 20 -10.72 -13.91 16.32
CA ILE A 20 -10.53 -12.46 16.30
C ILE A 20 -10.71 -11.84 17.69
N GLU A 21 -11.66 -12.31 18.50
CA GLU A 21 -11.92 -11.78 19.85
C GLU A 21 -10.66 -11.79 20.73
N ASP A 22 -9.85 -12.85 20.63
CA ASP A 22 -8.55 -12.98 21.32
C ASP A 22 -7.49 -11.97 20.82
N MET A 23 -7.64 -11.44 19.60
CA MET A 23 -6.72 -10.46 18.99
C MET A 23 -7.23 -9.01 19.03
N ASN A 24 -8.55 -8.81 19.13
CA ASN A 24 -9.20 -7.54 18.82
C ASN A 24 -9.24 -6.55 20.00
N GLU A 25 -8.86 -6.97 21.21
CA GLU A 25 -8.72 -6.06 22.37
C GLU A 25 -7.80 -4.86 22.03
N ASP A 26 -6.79 -5.08 21.18
CA ASP A 26 -5.80 -4.05 20.79
C ASP A 26 -6.15 -3.32 19.48
N LEU A 27 -6.88 -3.95 18.55
CA LEU A 27 -6.93 -3.54 17.13
C LEU A 27 -8.16 -2.68 16.76
N ARG A 28 -9.25 -2.73 17.54
CA ARG A 28 -10.46 -1.88 17.38
C ARG A 28 -11.11 -1.94 15.98
N PHE A 29 -11.11 -3.10 15.34
CA PHE A 29 -11.88 -3.33 14.12
C PHE A 29 -13.32 -3.74 14.44
N GLN A 30 -14.25 -3.28 13.59
CA GLN A 30 -15.64 -3.73 13.57
C GLN A 30 -15.80 -4.68 12.39
N PHE A 31 -16.26 -5.90 12.67
CA PHE A 31 -16.37 -6.96 11.67
C PHE A 31 -17.84 -7.21 11.33
N ASP A 32 -18.18 -7.07 10.05
CA ASP A 32 -19.52 -7.33 9.54
C ASP A 32 -19.48 -8.52 8.58
N LYS A 33 -20.35 -9.51 8.81
CA LYS A 33 -20.50 -10.61 7.87
C LYS A 33 -21.14 -10.11 6.56
N LYS A 34 -20.59 -10.57 5.44
CA LYS A 34 -21.14 -10.41 4.09
C LYS A 34 -21.25 -11.75 3.38
N THR A 35 -22.25 -11.87 2.52
CA THR A 35 -22.39 -13.01 1.61
C THR A 35 -21.92 -12.63 0.22
N PHE A 36 -21.31 -13.58 -0.49
CA PHE A 36 -20.98 -13.39 -1.89
C PHE A 36 -22.24 -13.12 -2.72
N GLY A 37 -22.18 -12.16 -3.65
CA GLY A 37 -23.29 -11.82 -4.55
C GLY A 37 -24.35 -10.90 -3.94
N ASP A 38 -24.12 -10.33 -2.75
CA ASP A 38 -24.99 -9.30 -2.21
C ASP A 38 -24.61 -7.94 -2.80
N ASP A 39 -25.44 -7.45 -3.73
CA ASP A 39 -25.28 -6.16 -4.41
C ASP A 39 -25.64 -4.96 -3.51
N SER A 40 -25.95 -5.18 -2.22
CA SER A 40 -26.26 -4.09 -1.31
C SER A 40 -25.15 -3.04 -1.34
N LEU A 41 -25.53 -1.82 -1.75
CA LEU A 41 -24.64 -0.68 -1.97
C LEU A 41 -23.74 -0.46 -0.75
N GLU A 42 -22.53 -1.01 -0.80
CA GLU A 42 -21.49 -0.74 0.19
C GLU A 42 -21.04 0.72 0.05
N GLY A 43 -21.73 1.61 0.77
CA GLY A 43 -21.43 3.03 0.81
C GLY A 43 -20.40 3.44 1.86
N SER A 44 -19.87 2.50 2.64
CA SER A 44 -18.91 2.77 3.72
C SER A 44 -17.53 2.18 3.43
N SER A 45 -16.49 2.99 3.60
CA SER A 45 -15.08 2.59 3.49
C SER A 45 -14.74 1.44 4.45
N HIS A 46 -14.23 0.33 3.91
CA HIS A 46 -13.94 -0.88 4.67
C HIS A 46 -12.76 -1.68 4.07
N TYR A 47 -12.20 -2.57 4.88
CA TYR A 47 -11.32 -3.66 4.43
C TYR A 47 -12.13 -4.92 4.15
N SER A 48 -11.62 -5.80 3.30
CA SER A 48 -12.32 -6.99 2.84
C SER A 48 -11.53 -8.25 3.18
N VAL A 49 -12.13 -9.13 3.99
CA VAL A 49 -11.59 -10.46 4.29
C VAL A 49 -12.46 -11.51 3.60
N PHE A 50 -11.87 -12.39 2.81
CA PHE A 50 -12.56 -13.50 2.18
C PHE A 50 -12.18 -14.80 2.89
N LEU A 51 -13.16 -15.45 3.51
CA LEU A 51 -12.98 -16.79 4.09
C LEU A 51 -13.31 -17.83 3.02
N LEU A 52 -12.31 -18.62 2.63
CA LEU A 52 -12.34 -19.53 1.50
C LEU A 52 -12.00 -20.96 1.97
N ASN A 53 -12.82 -21.94 1.57
CA ASN A 53 -12.40 -23.33 1.69
C ASN A 53 -11.43 -23.67 0.56
N THR A 54 -10.37 -24.40 0.87
CA THR A 54 -9.37 -24.95 -0.07
C THR A 54 -9.99 -25.63 -1.29
N HIS A 55 -11.09 -26.36 -1.10
CA HIS A 55 -11.82 -27.07 -2.17
C HIS A 55 -12.57 -26.13 -3.14
N PHE A 56 -12.88 -24.91 -2.73
CA PHE A 56 -13.66 -23.94 -3.50
C PHE A 56 -13.02 -22.55 -3.51
N ALA A 57 -11.69 -22.48 -3.37
CA ALA A 57 -10.94 -21.23 -3.30
C ALA A 57 -11.10 -20.39 -4.57
N ASN A 58 -11.11 -21.05 -5.74
CA ASN A 58 -11.29 -20.42 -7.06
C ASN A 58 -12.76 -20.37 -7.50
N ASN A 59 -13.61 -19.77 -6.65
CA ASN A 59 -15.01 -19.59 -7.00
C ASN A 59 -15.21 -18.40 -7.96
N VAL A 60 -16.06 -18.54 -8.97
CA VAL A 60 -16.47 -17.43 -9.86
C VAL A 60 -16.97 -16.21 -9.06
N TRP A 61 -17.70 -16.48 -7.97
CA TRP A 61 -18.25 -15.44 -7.11
C TRP A 61 -17.17 -14.62 -6.39
N LEU A 62 -16.00 -15.21 -6.12
CA LEU A 62 -14.86 -14.49 -5.54
C LEU A 62 -14.36 -13.44 -6.53
N VAL A 63 -14.17 -13.85 -7.79
CA VAL A 63 -13.68 -12.99 -8.86
C VAL A 63 -14.65 -11.84 -9.13
N GLU A 64 -15.95 -12.13 -9.21
CA GLU A 64 -16.99 -11.11 -9.41
C GLU A 64 -17.03 -10.10 -8.25
N GLN A 65 -16.92 -10.56 -7.00
CA GLN A 65 -16.90 -9.67 -5.84
C GLN A 65 -15.63 -8.83 -5.77
N VAL A 66 -14.46 -9.41 -6.04
CA VAL A 66 -13.20 -8.66 -6.12
C VAL A 66 -13.29 -7.61 -7.23
N GLN A 67 -13.77 -7.97 -8.42
CA GLN A 67 -13.95 -7.03 -9.52
C GLN A 67 -14.89 -5.88 -9.13
N MET A 68 -16.05 -6.16 -8.54
CA MET A 68 -16.98 -5.14 -8.09
C MET A 68 -16.33 -4.19 -7.06
N LEU A 69 -15.60 -4.73 -6.08
CA LEU A 69 -14.92 -3.93 -5.07
C LEU A 69 -13.80 -3.07 -5.68
N LYS A 70 -13.03 -3.64 -6.61
CA LYS A 70 -12.02 -2.92 -7.41
C LYS A 70 -12.64 -1.77 -8.21
N ASP A 71 -13.78 -2.01 -8.87
CA ASP A 71 -14.51 -0.99 -9.63
C ASP A 71 -15.03 0.14 -8.73
N LYS A 72 -15.30 -0.16 -7.45
CA LYS A 72 -15.66 0.82 -6.43
C LYS A 72 -14.46 1.54 -5.80
N GLY A 73 -13.23 1.22 -6.19
CA GLY A 73 -12.02 1.86 -5.67
C GLY A 73 -11.31 1.14 -4.55
N ALA A 74 -11.60 -0.14 -4.33
CA ALA A 74 -10.85 -0.92 -3.36
C ALA A 74 -9.37 -1.06 -3.76
N HIS A 75 -8.51 -0.88 -2.77
CA HIS A 75 -7.08 -1.12 -2.90
C HIS A 75 -6.77 -2.62 -2.87
N ASP A 76 -5.82 -3.07 -3.67
CA ASP A 76 -5.28 -4.44 -3.66
C ASP A 76 -4.93 -4.99 -2.28
N GLN A 77 -4.37 -4.14 -1.40
CA GLN A 77 -3.93 -4.46 -0.05
C GLN A 77 -5.05 -4.32 0.98
N SER A 78 -6.23 -3.82 0.59
CA SER A 78 -7.42 -3.85 1.44
C SER A 78 -8.12 -5.20 1.40
N PHE A 79 -7.68 -6.11 0.53
CA PHE A 79 -8.13 -7.49 0.45
C PHE A 79 -7.21 -8.43 1.22
N LEU A 80 -7.82 -9.34 1.97
CA LEU A 80 -7.16 -10.47 2.59
C LEU A 80 -7.92 -11.75 2.25
N PHE A 81 -7.23 -12.73 1.69
CA PHE A 81 -7.81 -14.03 1.31
C PHE A 81 -7.32 -15.08 2.30
N ILE A 82 -8.25 -15.76 2.95
CA ILE A 82 -7.95 -16.72 4.01
C ILE A 82 -8.45 -18.09 3.60
N LEU A 83 -7.54 -19.05 3.41
CA LEU A 83 -7.84 -20.46 3.26
C LEU A 83 -8.04 -21.07 4.65
N ILE A 84 -9.28 -21.37 5.04
CA ILE A 84 -9.67 -21.61 6.46
C ILE A 84 -9.61 -23.07 6.94
N ASP A 85 -9.49 -24.03 6.01
CA ASP A 85 -9.54 -25.47 6.27
C ASP A 85 -8.21 -26.16 5.93
N ARG A 86 -7.09 -25.52 6.29
CA ARG A 86 -5.73 -26.06 6.11
C ARG A 86 -5.57 -27.47 6.67
N ASP A 87 -6.26 -27.80 7.77
CA ASP A 87 -6.25 -29.12 8.40
C ASP A 87 -6.67 -30.27 7.48
N ARG A 88 -7.37 -29.97 6.38
CA ARG A 88 -7.89 -30.97 5.44
C ARG A 88 -6.97 -31.24 4.26
N VAL A 89 -5.88 -30.50 4.13
CA VAL A 89 -5.05 -30.48 2.92
C VAL A 89 -3.57 -30.62 3.30
N LYS A 90 -2.80 -31.36 2.50
CA LYS A 90 -1.36 -31.50 2.68
C LYS A 90 -0.64 -30.24 2.20
N ASP A 91 0.51 -29.90 2.77
CA ASP A 91 1.22 -28.66 2.43
C ASP A 91 1.58 -28.58 0.92
N ALA A 92 1.89 -29.72 0.27
CA ALA A 92 2.16 -29.74 -1.17
C ALA A 92 0.95 -29.34 -2.02
N ASP A 93 -0.24 -29.82 -1.66
CA ASP A 93 -1.49 -29.49 -2.35
C ASP A 93 -1.92 -28.05 -2.02
N LEU A 94 -1.68 -27.61 -0.79
CA LEU A 94 -1.93 -26.24 -0.35
C LEU A 94 -1.14 -25.22 -1.18
N ILE A 95 0.15 -25.49 -1.44
CA ILE A 95 0.99 -24.63 -2.30
C ILE A 95 0.42 -24.52 -3.72
N LEU A 96 -0.16 -25.61 -4.26
CA LEU A 96 -0.78 -25.58 -5.58
C LEU A 96 -2.06 -24.74 -5.56
N ILE A 97 -2.90 -24.92 -4.53
CA ILE A 97 -4.14 -24.16 -4.35
C ILE A 97 -3.85 -22.66 -4.20
N GLU A 98 -2.87 -22.30 -3.37
CA GLU A 98 -2.42 -20.91 -3.19
C GLU A 98 -1.97 -20.30 -4.51
N LYS A 99 -1.14 -21.02 -5.30
CA LYS A 99 -0.69 -20.54 -6.62
C LYS A 99 -1.82 -20.39 -7.63
N ASP A 100 -2.80 -21.29 -7.63
CA ASP A 100 -3.93 -21.20 -8.54
C ASP A 100 -4.89 -20.08 -8.15
N LEU A 101 -5.07 -19.84 -6.85
CA LEU A 101 -5.78 -18.67 -6.31
C LEU A 101 -5.06 -17.37 -6.68
N GLU A 102 -3.75 -17.32 -6.47
CA GLU A 102 -2.92 -16.19 -6.84
C GLU A 102 -3.07 -15.85 -8.32
N LYS A 103 -2.90 -16.82 -9.22
CA LYS A 103 -3.09 -16.62 -10.68
C LYS A 103 -4.49 -16.13 -11.05
N SER A 104 -5.51 -16.61 -10.36
CA SER A 104 -6.90 -16.22 -10.62
C SER A 104 -7.15 -14.75 -10.24
N LEU A 105 -6.57 -14.32 -9.11
CA LEU A 105 -6.69 -12.98 -8.57
C LEU A 105 -5.71 -11.97 -9.19
N GLN A 106 -4.56 -12.41 -9.70
CA GLN A 106 -3.53 -11.57 -10.35
C GLN A 106 -4.05 -10.76 -11.54
N LYS A 107 -5.19 -11.15 -12.13
CA LYS A 107 -5.88 -10.38 -13.16
C LYS A 107 -6.43 -9.05 -12.65
N PHE A 108 -6.67 -8.95 -11.34
CA PHE A 108 -7.38 -7.84 -10.69
C PHE A 108 -6.58 -7.18 -9.56
N ILE A 109 -5.70 -7.95 -8.91
CA ILE A 109 -4.94 -7.55 -7.73
C ILE A 109 -3.46 -7.85 -7.95
N HIS A 110 -2.60 -6.85 -7.82
CA HIS A 110 -1.16 -7.03 -7.80
C HIS A 110 -0.74 -7.66 -6.47
N LYS A 111 -0.17 -8.88 -6.54
CA LYS A 111 0.29 -9.69 -5.38
C LYS A 111 -0.79 -9.87 -4.29
N PRO A 112 -1.79 -10.74 -4.53
CA PRO A 112 -2.85 -11.02 -3.56
C PRO A 112 -2.31 -11.52 -2.21
N ASN A 113 -2.81 -10.98 -1.10
CA ASN A 113 -2.46 -11.44 0.24
C ASN A 113 -3.26 -12.71 0.60
N ILE A 114 -2.60 -13.86 0.55
CA ILE A 114 -3.22 -15.16 0.84
C ILE A 114 -2.60 -15.72 2.13
N ILE A 115 -3.44 -16.06 3.10
CA ILE A 115 -3.06 -16.76 4.33
C ILE A 115 -3.77 -18.11 4.37
N SER A 116 -3.04 -19.15 4.76
CA SER A 116 -3.61 -20.46 5.05
C SER A 116 -3.63 -20.73 6.56
N MET A 117 -4.79 -21.09 7.08
CA MET A 117 -5.03 -21.32 8.51
C MET A 117 -6.02 -22.45 8.74
N SER A 118 -6.09 -22.91 9.99
CA SER A 118 -7.10 -23.87 10.44
C SER A 118 -7.96 -23.25 11.55
N LEU A 119 -9.17 -22.82 11.19
CA LEU A 119 -10.14 -22.32 12.17
C LEU A 119 -10.58 -23.42 13.13
N ALA A 120 -10.74 -24.66 12.62
CA ALA A 120 -11.07 -25.82 13.44
C ALA A 120 -9.94 -26.19 14.41
N GLY A 121 -8.68 -26.08 13.98
CA GLY A 121 -7.52 -26.31 14.84
C GLY A 121 -7.43 -25.29 15.98
N TYR A 122 -7.75 -24.03 15.70
CA TYR A 122 -7.79 -22.98 16.74
C TYR A 122 -8.87 -23.25 17.78
N GLU A 123 -10.09 -23.53 17.31
CA GLU A 123 -11.21 -23.88 18.18
C GLU A 123 -10.88 -25.10 19.05
N ALA A 124 -10.30 -26.17 18.46
CA ALA A 124 -9.88 -27.35 19.20
C ALA A 124 -8.82 -27.04 20.26
N TYR A 125 -7.87 -26.15 19.97
CA TYR A 125 -6.84 -25.73 20.91
C TYR A 125 -7.42 -24.96 22.10
N MET A 126 -8.27 -23.98 21.84
CA MET A 126 -8.92 -23.20 22.90
C MET A 126 -9.86 -24.05 23.76
N ASN A 127 -10.55 -25.01 23.14
CA ASN A 127 -11.41 -25.96 23.85
C ASN A 127 -10.64 -27.10 24.52
N LYS A 128 -9.31 -27.16 24.39
CA LYS A 128 -8.45 -28.25 24.90
C LYS A 128 -8.90 -29.63 24.41
N ASP A 129 -9.34 -29.74 23.16
CA ASP A 129 -9.61 -31.05 22.54
C ASP A 129 -8.31 -31.73 22.15
N ASP A 130 -7.75 -32.47 23.09
CA ASP A 130 -6.52 -33.26 22.96
C ASP A 130 -6.52 -34.23 21.77
N ARG A 131 -7.69 -34.56 21.19
CA ARG A 131 -7.83 -35.53 20.09
C ARG A 131 -7.70 -34.90 18.70
N PHE A 132 -7.67 -33.56 18.58
CA PHE A 132 -7.44 -32.93 17.30
C PHE A 132 -6.03 -33.29 16.81
N ILE A 133 -5.95 -33.76 15.56
CA ILE A 133 -4.71 -34.21 14.93
C ILE A 133 -4.41 -33.27 13.76
N PHE A 134 -3.17 -32.81 13.68
CA PHE A 134 -2.64 -32.08 12.53
C PHE A 134 -1.41 -32.79 11.98
N TRP A 135 -1.09 -32.52 10.72
CA TRP A 135 0.13 -33.02 10.10
C TRP A 135 1.28 -32.03 10.34
N ASN A 136 2.38 -32.53 10.87
CA ASN A 136 3.60 -31.77 11.07
C ASN A 136 4.60 -32.10 9.96
N GLU A 137 4.77 -31.22 8.98
CA GLU A 137 5.68 -31.44 7.84
C GLU A 137 7.16 -31.45 8.23
N GLN A 138 7.55 -30.81 9.33
CA GLN A 138 8.97 -30.74 9.71
C GLN A 138 9.47 -32.09 10.22
N VAL A 139 8.65 -32.77 11.03
CA VAL A 139 8.94 -34.12 11.55
C VAL A 139 8.25 -35.24 10.75
N LYS A 140 7.43 -34.89 9.76
CA LYS A 140 6.68 -35.81 8.88
C LYS A 140 5.81 -36.82 9.64
N GLU A 141 5.10 -36.34 10.66
CA GLU A 141 4.20 -37.16 11.47
C GLU A 141 2.91 -36.43 11.83
N HIS A 142 1.90 -37.22 12.24
CA HIS A 142 0.67 -36.69 12.81
C HIS A 142 0.90 -36.36 14.29
N CYS A 143 0.65 -35.10 14.66
CA CYS A 143 0.72 -34.63 16.03
C CYS A 143 -0.67 -34.27 16.56
N SER A 144 -0.89 -34.52 17.84
CA SER A 144 -2.09 -34.15 18.58
C SER A 144 -1.85 -32.93 19.46
N ILE A 145 -2.92 -32.22 19.83
CA ILE A 145 -2.83 -31.09 20.76
C ILE A 145 -2.19 -31.48 22.10
N LYS A 146 -2.46 -32.70 22.58
CA LYS A 146 -1.85 -33.24 23.81
C LYS A 146 -0.31 -33.28 23.76
N GLN A 147 0.26 -33.53 22.57
CA GLN A 147 1.71 -33.61 22.38
C GLN A 147 2.37 -32.22 22.32
N LEU A 148 1.60 -31.17 22.02
CA LEU A 148 2.08 -29.79 21.98
C LEU A 148 2.51 -29.29 23.37
N ASN A 149 1.73 -29.59 24.41
CA ASN A 149 1.96 -29.12 25.78
C ASN A 149 3.29 -29.60 26.39
N ASN A 150 3.93 -30.60 25.78
CA ASN A 150 5.17 -31.18 26.26
C ASN A 150 6.37 -30.85 25.34
N ASN A 151 6.17 -30.12 24.24
CA ASN A 151 7.22 -29.80 23.27
C ASN A 151 7.07 -28.39 22.66
N ASN A 152 7.96 -27.48 23.06
CA ASN A 152 7.97 -26.09 22.57
C ASN A 152 8.17 -25.97 21.05
N GLU A 153 8.89 -26.90 20.41
CA GLU A 153 9.08 -26.89 18.95
C GLU A 153 7.77 -27.19 18.23
N TYR A 154 6.96 -28.09 18.78
CA TYR A 154 5.65 -28.44 18.21
C TYR A 154 4.66 -27.30 18.38
N MET A 155 4.74 -26.54 19.48
CA MET A 155 3.94 -25.33 19.68
C MET A 155 4.22 -24.26 18.62
N LEU A 156 5.49 -24.03 18.25
CA LEU A 156 5.84 -23.06 17.21
C LEU A 156 5.28 -23.45 15.83
N ILE A 157 5.38 -24.74 15.49
CA ILE A 157 4.83 -25.29 14.24
C ILE A 157 3.31 -25.18 14.24
N PHE A 158 2.68 -25.47 15.38
CA PHE A 158 1.24 -25.35 15.53
C PHE A 158 0.76 -23.91 15.40
N ASN A 159 1.45 -22.93 16.00
CA ASN A 159 1.12 -21.51 15.81
C ASN A 159 1.19 -21.09 14.33
N LYS A 160 2.22 -21.57 13.60
CA LYS A 160 2.31 -21.35 12.14
C LYS A 160 1.18 -22.05 11.38
N PHE A 161 0.77 -23.23 11.82
CA PHE A 161 -0.37 -23.96 11.26
C PHE A 161 -1.69 -23.22 11.47
N LEU A 162 -1.88 -22.58 12.63
CA LEU A 162 -3.04 -21.76 12.95
C LEU A 162 -3.04 -20.41 12.23
N GLY A 163 -1.89 -19.88 11.82
CA GLY A 163 -1.78 -18.65 11.02
C GLY A 163 -2.13 -17.36 11.77
N ILE A 164 -2.25 -17.42 13.10
CA ILE A 164 -2.65 -16.31 13.98
C ILE A 164 -1.70 -15.13 13.88
N ASP A 165 -0.39 -15.38 13.99
CA ASP A 165 0.62 -14.31 14.01
C ASP A 165 0.60 -13.53 12.69
N THR A 166 0.47 -14.24 11.56
CA THR A 166 0.36 -13.63 10.23
C THR A 166 -0.91 -12.78 10.13
N LEU A 167 -2.05 -13.29 10.60
CA LEU A 167 -3.31 -12.54 10.61
C LEU A 167 -3.20 -11.26 11.46
N LYS A 168 -2.61 -11.36 12.65
CA LYS A 168 -2.39 -10.21 13.54
C LYS A 168 -1.52 -9.15 12.88
N GLN A 169 -0.44 -9.54 12.21
CA GLN A 169 0.43 -8.62 11.47
C GLN A 169 -0.33 -7.87 10.37
N HIS A 170 -1.22 -8.54 9.63
CA HIS A 170 -2.06 -7.87 8.63
C HIS A 170 -3.01 -6.84 9.24
N PHE A 171 -3.65 -7.14 10.37
CA PHE A 171 -4.51 -6.16 11.03
C PHE A 171 -3.75 -5.00 11.64
N VAL A 172 -2.55 -5.22 12.18
CA VAL A 172 -1.67 -4.13 12.62
C VAL A 172 -1.34 -3.22 11.44
N LEU A 173 -0.93 -3.79 10.30
CA LEU A 173 -0.67 -3.03 9.07
C LEU A 173 -1.89 -2.19 8.66
N TRP A 174 -3.09 -2.76 8.63
CA TRP A 174 -4.31 -2.02 8.33
C TRP A 174 -4.61 -0.94 9.35
N SER A 175 -4.35 -1.18 10.64
CA SER A 175 -4.60 -0.20 11.69
C SER A 175 -3.69 1.04 11.58
N GLU A 176 -2.47 0.84 11.09
CA GLU A 176 -1.50 1.90 10.80
C GLU A 176 -1.81 2.63 9.49
N ASN A 177 -2.44 1.95 8.52
CA ASN A 177 -2.63 2.46 7.15
C ASN A 177 -4.12 2.64 6.79
N LYS A 178 -4.77 3.62 7.41
CA LYS A 178 -6.18 3.97 7.15
C LYS A 178 -6.46 4.39 5.71
N GLU A 179 -5.42 4.81 5.00
CA GLU A 179 -5.48 5.25 3.62
C GLU A 179 -5.67 4.13 2.58
N LEU A 180 -5.61 2.88 3.03
CA LEU A 180 -5.94 1.68 2.26
C LEU A 180 -7.46 1.44 2.17
N LEU A 181 -8.26 2.18 2.93
CA LEU A 181 -9.71 2.05 2.94
C LEU A 181 -10.30 2.43 1.57
N LEU A 182 -11.33 1.68 1.16
CA LEU A 182 -12.11 1.93 -0.05
C LEU A 182 -12.68 3.37 0.01
N GLU A 183 -12.13 4.28 -0.79
CA GLU A 183 -12.59 5.68 -0.90
C GLU A 183 -12.98 5.99 -2.35
N ASN A 184 -13.99 6.85 -2.50
CA ASN A 184 -14.61 7.17 -3.77
C ASN A 184 -13.56 7.82 -4.72
N LEU A 185 -13.25 7.14 -5.83
CA LEU A 185 -12.16 7.41 -6.79
C LEU A 185 -12.24 8.74 -7.57
N SER A 186 -13.16 9.65 -7.26
CA SER A 186 -13.38 10.84 -8.08
C SER A 186 -12.22 11.85 -8.07
N THR A 187 -11.24 11.70 -7.17
CA THR A 187 -10.05 12.57 -7.08
C THR A 187 -8.77 11.73 -7.11
N PRO A 188 -7.82 12.02 -8.02
CA PRO A 188 -6.52 11.34 -8.04
C PRO A 188 -5.81 11.53 -6.71
N LYS A 189 -5.33 10.44 -6.13
CA LYS A 189 -4.67 10.46 -4.83
C LYS A 189 -3.19 10.72 -5.03
N VAL A 190 -2.70 11.80 -4.42
CA VAL A 190 -1.29 12.16 -4.46
C VAL A 190 -0.66 11.84 -3.12
N ILE A 191 0.43 11.06 -3.14
CA ILE A 191 1.18 10.69 -1.94
C ILE A 191 2.63 11.16 -2.04
N GLY A 192 3.26 11.42 -0.91
CA GLY A 192 4.67 11.82 -0.85
C GLY A 192 5.42 11.10 0.26
N ASN A 193 6.70 10.86 0.04
CA ASN A 193 7.66 10.49 1.06
C ASN A 193 8.91 11.37 0.93
N ASN A 194 9.38 11.91 2.05
CA ASN A 194 10.54 12.81 2.11
C ASN A 194 10.44 14.00 1.13
N ILE A 195 9.25 14.58 0.98
CA ILE A 195 8.99 15.68 0.03
C ILE A 195 9.08 17.03 0.74
N PRO A 196 9.80 18.01 0.17
CA PRO A 196 9.81 19.38 0.66
C PRO A 196 8.40 19.96 0.78
N GLY A 197 8.10 20.61 1.91
CA GLY A 197 6.77 21.15 2.20
C GLY A 197 6.28 22.20 1.19
N ILE A 198 7.20 22.82 0.44
CA ILE A 198 6.87 23.73 -0.66
C ILE A 198 6.18 23.00 -1.82
N ILE A 199 6.68 21.83 -2.20
CA ILE A 199 6.11 21.05 -3.31
C ILE A 199 4.71 20.59 -2.98
N ILE A 200 4.50 20.12 -1.75
CA ILE A 200 3.20 19.71 -1.24
C ILE A 200 2.18 20.85 -1.45
N LYS A 201 2.50 22.05 -0.92
CA LYS A 201 1.62 23.22 -1.04
C LYS A 201 1.28 23.60 -2.47
N GLU A 202 2.27 23.55 -3.38
CA GLU A 202 2.08 23.94 -4.77
C GLU A 202 1.29 22.89 -5.57
N ILE A 203 1.48 21.60 -5.28
CA ILE A 203 0.66 20.53 -5.85
C ILE A 203 -0.79 20.65 -5.36
N GLU A 204 -1.01 20.83 -4.06
CA GLU A 204 -2.35 20.99 -3.49
C GLU A 204 -3.08 22.20 -4.07
N GLN A 205 -2.37 23.33 -4.25
CA GLN A 205 -2.93 24.52 -4.88
C GLN A 205 -3.26 24.32 -6.36
N LYS A 206 -2.41 23.61 -7.11
CA LYS A 206 -2.59 23.42 -8.55
C LYS A 206 -3.69 22.40 -8.87
N LEU A 207 -3.76 21.31 -8.10
CA LEU A 207 -4.71 20.23 -8.31
C LEU A 207 -6.02 20.37 -7.52
N GLY A 208 -6.03 21.15 -6.45
CA GLY A 208 -7.18 21.23 -5.54
C GLY A 208 -7.43 19.94 -4.76
N CYS A 209 -6.45 19.04 -4.69
CA CYS A 209 -6.50 17.80 -3.89
C CYS A 209 -5.54 17.89 -2.70
N SER A 210 -5.84 17.20 -1.61
CA SER A 210 -4.90 17.03 -0.49
C SER A 210 -3.84 16.00 -0.80
N MET A 211 -2.58 16.28 -0.45
CA MET A 211 -1.47 15.34 -0.61
C MET A 211 -1.18 14.62 0.71
N ALA A 212 -1.18 13.30 0.70
CA ALA A 212 -0.81 12.50 1.88
C ALA A 212 0.71 12.37 2.00
N VAL A 213 1.25 12.50 3.20
CA VAL A 213 2.70 12.38 3.45
C VAL A 213 2.97 11.20 4.37
N PHE A 214 3.78 10.27 3.91
CA PHE A 214 4.20 9.09 4.65
C PHE A 214 5.61 9.30 5.19
N ASN A 215 5.78 9.11 6.49
CA ASN A 215 7.08 9.20 7.14
C ASN A 215 7.82 7.85 7.18
N LYS A 216 7.11 6.74 7.00
CA LYS A 216 7.69 5.40 6.91
C LYS A 216 7.73 4.95 5.45
N GLN A 217 8.91 4.52 5.00
CA GLN A 217 9.12 3.99 3.65
C GLN A 217 8.17 2.84 3.32
N SER A 218 7.92 1.93 4.28
CA SER A 218 7.03 0.79 4.08
C SER A 218 5.57 1.21 3.79
N GLU A 219 5.08 2.25 4.46
CA GLU A 219 3.71 2.76 4.25
C GLU A 219 3.60 3.41 2.86
N PHE A 220 4.63 4.17 2.47
CA PHE A 220 4.74 4.77 1.15
C PHE A 220 4.77 3.71 0.03
N GLU A 221 5.61 2.67 0.18
CA GLU A 221 5.76 1.63 -0.83
C GLU A 221 4.44 0.89 -1.09
N VAL A 222 3.72 0.54 -0.01
CA VAL A 222 2.39 -0.09 -0.11
C VAL A 222 1.45 0.80 -0.91
N MET A 223 1.38 2.09 -0.60
CA MET A 223 0.47 3.04 -1.25
C MET A 223 0.88 3.38 -2.68
N SER A 224 2.17 3.42 -2.99
CA SER A 224 2.70 3.78 -4.31
C SER A 224 2.44 2.73 -5.40
N ASN A 225 2.17 1.50 -5.00
CA ASN A 225 1.83 0.41 -5.91
C ASN A 225 0.37 0.45 -6.39
N ASN A 226 -0.43 1.41 -5.92
CA ASN A 226 -1.81 1.57 -6.36
C ASN A 226 -1.92 2.09 -7.79
N LEU A 227 -2.82 1.48 -8.55
CA LEU A 227 -3.33 2.07 -9.78
C LEU A 227 -4.07 3.37 -9.45
N GLY A 228 -3.73 4.45 -10.16
CA GLY A 228 -4.34 5.77 -9.96
C GLY A 228 -3.76 6.62 -8.82
N VAL A 229 -2.76 6.11 -8.08
CA VAL A 229 -1.99 6.92 -7.13
C VAL A 229 -0.77 7.52 -7.83
N ILE A 230 -0.56 8.81 -7.62
CA ILE A 230 0.65 9.53 -8.05
C ILE A 230 1.55 9.66 -6.84
N SER A 231 2.77 9.14 -6.96
CA SER A 231 3.67 9.00 -5.82
C SER A 231 4.90 9.86 -6.01
N PHE A 232 5.24 10.66 -5.00
CA PHE A 232 6.44 11.47 -4.98
C PHE A 232 7.44 10.92 -3.95
N VAL A 233 8.71 10.77 -4.32
CA VAL A 233 9.80 10.45 -3.37
C VAL A 233 10.93 11.45 -3.49
N GLY A 234 11.33 12.07 -2.38
CA GLY A 234 12.55 12.87 -2.32
C GLY A 234 13.75 12.01 -1.93
N VAL A 235 14.83 12.11 -2.70
CA VAL A 235 16.10 11.41 -2.43
C VAL A 235 17.28 12.35 -2.54
N ASP A 236 18.31 12.07 -1.74
CA ASP A 236 19.51 12.92 -1.67
C ASP A 236 20.54 12.53 -2.73
N THR A 237 20.57 11.26 -3.16
CA THR A 237 21.55 10.76 -4.12
C THR A 237 20.93 10.24 -5.41
N LEU A 238 21.64 10.40 -6.53
CA LEU A 238 21.22 9.89 -7.84
C LEU A 238 21.16 8.35 -7.86
N ASN A 239 22.02 7.67 -7.08
CA ASN A 239 22.02 6.22 -6.98
C ASN A 239 20.72 5.70 -6.33
N GLU A 240 20.28 6.32 -5.23
CA GLU A 240 18.99 6.00 -4.62
C GLU A 240 17.82 6.23 -5.59
N ALA A 241 17.90 7.30 -6.40
CA ALA A 241 16.89 7.56 -7.41
C ALA A 241 16.80 6.41 -8.43
N TYR A 242 17.93 5.94 -8.94
CA TYR A 242 17.96 4.81 -9.88
C TYR A 242 17.52 3.50 -9.25
N ASP A 243 17.89 3.23 -7.99
CA ASP A 243 17.46 2.04 -7.28
C ASP A 243 15.93 1.99 -7.15
N ILE A 244 15.29 3.11 -6.77
CA ILE A 244 13.82 3.22 -6.71
C ILE A 244 13.18 3.04 -8.10
N LEU A 245 13.69 3.74 -9.11
CA LEU A 245 13.16 3.71 -10.48
C LEU A 245 13.30 2.33 -11.13
N SER A 246 14.30 1.54 -10.73
CA SER A 246 14.54 0.18 -11.21
C SER A 246 13.69 -0.88 -10.51
N CYS A 247 13.36 -0.66 -9.23
CA CYS A 247 12.57 -1.59 -8.42
C CYS A 247 11.06 -1.48 -8.67
N GLN A 248 10.59 -0.33 -9.16
CA GLN A 248 9.16 -0.06 -9.30
C GLN A 248 8.69 -0.17 -10.76
N SER A 249 7.81 -1.14 -11.00
CA SER A 249 7.15 -1.38 -12.30
C SER A 249 6.06 -0.34 -12.62
N ASN A 250 5.71 0.51 -11.66
CA ASN A 250 4.60 1.43 -11.74
C ASN A 250 5.04 2.76 -12.39
N VAL A 251 4.28 3.24 -13.38
CA VAL A 251 4.63 4.43 -14.19
C VAL A 251 4.42 5.76 -13.42
N ASN A 252 3.78 5.70 -12.25
CA ASN A 252 3.28 6.88 -11.54
C ASN A 252 4.15 7.34 -10.36
N VAL A 253 5.41 6.87 -10.27
CA VAL A 253 6.35 7.31 -9.24
C VAL A 253 7.28 8.37 -9.83
N ILE A 254 7.27 9.55 -9.21
CA ILE A 254 8.09 10.70 -9.54
C ILE A 254 9.14 10.85 -8.44
N VAL A 255 10.41 10.73 -8.82
CA VAL A 255 11.55 10.85 -7.90
C VAL A 255 12.13 12.25 -7.99
N LEU A 256 12.20 12.93 -6.86
CA LEU A 256 12.78 14.25 -6.72
C LEU A 256 14.20 14.14 -6.21
N ASN A 257 15.14 14.74 -6.91
CA ASN A 257 16.55 14.75 -6.49
C ASN A 257 17.18 16.12 -6.78
N GLN A 258 18.17 16.54 -5.99
CA GLN A 258 18.81 17.85 -6.16
C GLN A 258 19.99 17.83 -7.16
N ASP A 259 19.97 16.96 -8.18
CA ASP A 259 21.06 16.90 -9.17
C ASP A 259 20.78 17.76 -10.41
N ILE A 260 21.68 18.72 -10.66
CA ILE A 260 21.67 19.63 -11.81
C ILE A 260 21.83 18.87 -13.14
N ALA A 261 22.49 17.71 -13.15
CA ALA A 261 22.61 16.92 -14.37
C ALA A 261 21.23 16.48 -14.92
N SER A 262 20.26 16.23 -14.01
CA SER A 262 18.89 15.83 -14.37
C SER A 262 18.01 16.97 -14.92
N LEU A 263 18.42 18.24 -14.81
CA LEU A 263 17.73 19.39 -15.44
C LEU A 263 17.81 19.32 -16.97
N ASN A 264 18.94 18.82 -17.47
CA ASN A 264 19.32 18.92 -18.89
C ASN A 264 19.41 17.57 -19.60
N GLN A 265 19.22 16.46 -18.86
CA GLN A 265 19.31 15.12 -19.41
C GLN A 265 17.94 14.43 -19.33
N ASP A 266 17.40 14.01 -20.48
CA ASP A 266 16.18 13.18 -20.59
C ASP A 266 16.46 11.71 -20.20
N ILE A 267 17.16 11.47 -19.07
CA ILE A 267 17.56 10.11 -18.66
C ILE A 267 16.35 9.27 -18.25
N ASP A 268 15.40 9.88 -17.53
CA ASP A 268 14.10 9.28 -17.18
C ASP A 268 13.11 10.42 -16.90
N GLN A 269 11.93 10.39 -17.54
CA GLN A 269 10.88 11.40 -17.34
C GLN A 269 10.30 11.40 -15.91
N ARG A 270 10.59 10.36 -15.12
CA ARG A 270 10.19 10.23 -13.72
C ARG A 270 11.19 10.87 -12.75
N LEU A 271 12.42 11.14 -13.17
CA LEU A 271 13.44 11.80 -12.36
C LEU A 271 13.33 13.32 -12.55
N MET A 272 13.06 14.04 -11.46
CA MET A 272 12.84 15.48 -11.49
C MET A 272 13.77 16.24 -10.55
N PRO A 273 14.52 17.20 -11.07
CA PRO A 273 15.30 18.10 -10.23
C PRO A 273 14.40 19.03 -9.43
N PHE A 274 14.71 19.24 -8.15
CA PHE A 274 14.11 20.33 -7.37
C PHE A 274 15.14 21.03 -6.49
N PHE A 275 15.20 22.36 -6.57
CA PHE A 275 16.10 23.19 -5.77
C PHE A 275 15.30 24.15 -4.89
N GLU A 276 15.08 23.75 -3.63
CA GLU A 276 14.27 24.52 -2.66
C GLU A 276 14.84 25.93 -2.43
N SER A 277 16.16 26.05 -2.31
CA SER A 277 16.88 27.31 -2.09
C SER A 277 16.62 28.36 -3.19
N ILE A 278 16.43 27.93 -4.43
CA ILE A 278 16.11 28.81 -5.56
C ILE A 278 14.67 29.32 -5.42
N TYR A 279 13.73 28.45 -5.04
CA TYR A 279 12.32 28.82 -4.89
C TYR A 279 12.09 29.76 -3.70
N GLU A 280 12.72 29.54 -2.55
CA GLU A 280 12.51 30.35 -1.33
C GLU A 280 12.75 31.86 -1.56
N LYS A 281 13.69 32.20 -2.44
CA LYS A 281 14.00 33.60 -2.81
C LYS A 281 12.81 34.35 -3.42
N ARG A 282 11.79 33.66 -3.96
CA ARG A 282 10.52 34.26 -4.45
C ARG A 282 9.69 34.87 -3.32
N LYS A 283 9.74 34.29 -2.11
CA LYS A 283 8.88 34.68 -0.98
C LYS A 283 9.47 35.79 -0.11
N CYS A 284 10.70 36.21 -0.40
CA CYS A 284 11.34 37.29 0.33
C CYS A 284 10.59 38.61 0.11
N PRO A 285 10.16 39.31 1.17
CA PRO A 285 9.46 40.58 1.02
C PRO A 285 10.34 41.58 0.26
N LYS A 286 9.72 42.36 -0.63
CA LYS A 286 10.41 43.48 -1.29
C LYS A 286 11.03 44.39 -0.21
N GLY A 287 12.35 44.54 -0.25
CA GLY A 287 13.11 45.42 0.65
C GLY A 287 13.79 44.76 1.86
N VAL A 288 13.69 43.44 2.06
CA VAL A 288 14.33 42.76 3.21
C VAL A 288 15.69 42.10 2.85
N LEU A 289 16.02 41.94 1.57
CA LEU A 289 17.26 41.31 1.10
C LEU A 289 18.09 42.19 0.13
N GLU A 290 18.37 43.44 0.50
CA GLU A 290 19.39 44.22 -0.24
C GLU A 290 20.84 43.92 0.22
N LYS A 291 21.03 42.98 1.16
CA LYS A 291 22.36 42.64 1.69
C LYS A 291 22.82 41.19 1.52
N ASP A 292 21.93 40.27 1.16
CA ASP A 292 22.29 38.87 0.87
C ASP A 292 21.98 38.55 -0.59
N GLU A 293 23.03 38.16 -1.33
CA GLU A 293 23.04 37.48 -2.63
C GLU A 293 21.71 37.51 -3.40
N GLU A 294 21.52 38.55 -4.22
CA GLU A 294 20.45 38.58 -5.21
C GLU A 294 20.57 37.35 -6.13
N LEU A 295 19.46 36.64 -6.36
CA LEU A 295 19.44 35.54 -7.32
C LEU A 295 19.67 36.11 -8.72
N LEU A 296 20.85 35.87 -9.28
CA LEU A 296 21.22 36.29 -10.63
C LEU A 296 20.92 35.16 -11.60
N ILE A 297 20.07 35.43 -12.58
CA ILE A 297 19.89 34.53 -13.72
C ILE A 297 21.04 34.80 -14.68
N LEU A 298 21.85 33.79 -14.96
CA LEU A 298 23.00 33.89 -15.85
C LEU A 298 22.62 33.46 -17.27
N ASP A 299 23.23 34.07 -18.27
CA ASP A 299 23.17 33.60 -19.65
C ASP A 299 24.06 32.37 -19.87
N VAL A 300 24.04 31.82 -21.07
CA VAL A 300 24.84 30.65 -21.47
C VAL A 300 26.36 30.87 -21.36
N ARG A 301 26.81 32.11 -21.17
CA ARG A 301 28.22 32.49 -20.99
C ARG A 301 28.56 32.82 -19.53
N GLY A 302 27.59 32.70 -18.62
CA GLY A 302 27.74 32.97 -17.19
C GLY A 302 27.56 34.44 -16.81
N TYR A 303 27.02 35.29 -17.68
CA TYR A 303 26.79 36.71 -17.37
C TYR A 303 25.37 36.98 -16.86
N PRO A 304 25.19 37.86 -15.85
CA PRO A 304 23.86 38.21 -15.36
C PRO A 304 22.95 38.82 -16.42
N ILE A 305 21.74 38.28 -16.53
CA ILE A 305 20.68 38.82 -17.39
C ILE A 305 19.93 39.92 -16.62
N PRO A 306 19.80 41.13 -17.19
CA PRO A 306 18.99 42.18 -16.60
C PRO A 306 17.53 41.77 -16.38
N LYS A 307 16.95 42.09 -15.21
CA LYS A 307 15.55 41.77 -14.86
C LYS A 307 14.51 42.22 -15.91
N ASN A 308 14.76 43.35 -16.58
CA ASN A 308 13.88 43.88 -17.62
C ASN A 308 13.93 43.10 -18.96
N LYS A 309 14.88 42.17 -19.12
CA LYS A 309 14.96 41.27 -20.27
C LYS A 309 14.31 39.91 -20.02
N VAL A 310 13.79 39.69 -18.81
CA VAL A 310 13.06 38.47 -18.45
C VAL A 310 11.59 38.87 -18.30
N ASP A 311 10.76 38.37 -19.21
CA ASP A 311 9.35 38.75 -19.31
C ASP A 311 8.58 38.46 -18.00
N ASN A 312 8.85 37.30 -17.40
CA ASN A 312 8.24 36.88 -16.14
C ASN A 312 9.28 36.28 -15.19
N TRP A 313 9.84 37.13 -14.32
CA TRP A 313 10.86 36.73 -13.35
C TRP A 313 10.41 35.60 -12.43
N ASN A 314 9.12 35.56 -12.05
CA ASN A 314 8.60 34.53 -11.16
C ASN A 314 8.52 33.17 -11.85
N GLU A 315 8.08 33.14 -13.10
CA GLU A 315 8.01 31.92 -13.90
C GLU A 315 9.40 31.36 -14.20
N GLU A 316 10.38 32.24 -14.43
CA GLU A 316 11.76 31.83 -14.63
C GLU A 316 12.38 31.22 -13.36
N ILE A 317 12.06 31.74 -12.16
CA ILE A 317 12.43 31.09 -10.89
C ILE A 317 11.78 29.71 -10.75
N LEU A 318 10.50 29.56 -11.13
CA LEU A 318 9.81 28.26 -11.12
C LEU A 318 10.44 27.26 -12.09
N ARG A 319 10.92 27.74 -13.24
CA ARG A 319 11.64 26.94 -14.24
C ARG A 319 12.99 26.48 -13.69
N LEU A 320 13.79 27.40 -13.15
CA LEU A 320 15.13 27.12 -12.64
C LEU A 320 15.13 26.25 -11.38
N SER A 321 14.12 26.40 -10.51
CA SER A 321 13.95 25.53 -9.34
C SER A 321 13.47 24.12 -9.69
N GLY A 322 13.07 23.87 -10.94
CA GLY A 322 12.51 22.59 -11.40
C GLY A 322 11.03 22.39 -11.07
N LEU A 323 10.42 23.26 -10.26
CA LEU A 323 9.03 23.15 -9.83
C LEU A 323 8.03 23.18 -11.00
N LEU A 324 8.31 23.99 -12.03
CA LEU A 324 7.44 24.06 -13.21
C LEU A 324 7.36 22.70 -13.93
N LYS A 325 8.48 21.97 -14.01
CA LYS A 325 8.54 20.63 -14.63
C LYS A 325 7.72 19.62 -13.82
N ILE A 326 7.84 19.66 -12.50
CA ILE A 326 7.06 18.82 -11.56
C ILE A 326 5.56 19.08 -11.75
N LEU A 327 5.14 20.33 -11.69
CA LEU A 327 3.74 20.72 -11.80
C LEU A 327 3.12 20.38 -13.16
N ASN A 328 3.90 20.41 -14.24
CA ASN A 328 3.42 20.02 -15.57
C ASN A 328 3.27 18.50 -15.69
N LYS A 329 4.18 17.73 -15.08
CA LYS A 329 4.05 16.27 -15.07
C LYS A 329 2.89 15.79 -14.22
N VAL A 330 2.70 16.41 -13.06
CA VAL A 330 1.52 16.17 -12.22
C VAL A 330 0.24 16.31 -13.06
N GLU A 331 0.13 17.40 -13.81
CA GLU A 331 -1.02 17.68 -14.67
C GLU A 331 -1.18 16.66 -15.80
N GLU A 332 -0.09 16.21 -16.41
CA GLU A 332 -0.06 15.15 -17.44
C GLU A 332 -0.57 13.81 -16.89
N VAL A 333 -0.15 13.43 -15.68
CA VAL A 333 -0.50 12.13 -15.08
C VAL A 333 -1.92 12.14 -14.48
N THR A 334 -2.47 13.31 -14.17
CA THR A 334 -3.85 13.46 -13.66
C THR A 334 -4.93 13.60 -14.74
N LYS A 335 -4.58 13.84 -16.01
CA LYS A 335 -5.53 13.94 -17.14
C LYS A 335 -5.67 12.61 -17.87
#